data_AF-A0A972UZ08-F1
#
_entry.id   AF-A0A972UZ08-F1
#
_cell.length_a   1.000
_cell.length_b   1.000
_cell.length_c   1.000
_cell.angle_alpha   90.00
_cell.angle_beta   90.00
_cell.angle_gamma   90.00
#
_symmetry.space_group_name_H-M   'P 1'
#
loop_
_entity.id
_entity.type
_entity.pdbx_description
1 polymer ?
#
loop_
_entity_poly.entity_id
_entity_poly.type
_entity_poly.pdbx_seq_one_letter_code
_entity_poly.pdbx_strand_id
1 'polypeptide(L)'
;MIIIDDTVISDNLVSVKFCCDFIKCKGACCVEGDSGAPLEEEEISLLEDYIEKIKPFMTFEGKKVIEKNGVFDYDSSGELVTPLIKNKE
;
A
#
# COMPACT_ATOMS: atom_id res chain seq x y z
N MET A 1 -1.84 -26.84 -13.25
CA MET A 1 -0.67 -27.20 -12.41
C MET A 1 0.54 -27.42 -13.32
N ILE A 2 1.68 -26.81 -13.02
CA ILE A 2 2.94 -26.90 -13.79
C ILE A 2 3.97 -27.62 -12.92
N ILE A 3 4.65 -28.64 -13.46
CA ILE A 3 5.68 -29.40 -12.71
C ILE A 3 7.05 -29.11 -13.32
N ILE A 4 8.01 -28.72 -12.47
CA ILE A 4 9.42 -28.55 -12.83
C ILE A 4 10.25 -29.36 -11.83
N ASP A 5 10.98 -30.36 -12.32
CA ASP A 5 11.69 -31.34 -11.49
C ASP A 5 10.79 -31.96 -10.41
N ASP A 6 11.07 -31.66 -9.14
CA ASP A 6 10.33 -32.10 -7.96
C ASP A 6 9.41 -31.01 -7.37
N THR A 7 9.26 -29.87 -8.04
CA THR A 7 8.45 -28.73 -7.60
C THR A 7 7.12 -28.63 -8.33
N VAL A 8 6.03 -28.52 -7.57
CA VAL A 8 4.67 -28.30 -8.07
C VAL A 8 4.33 -26.82 -8.02
N ILE A 9 4.09 -26.22 -9.19
CA ILE A 9 3.78 -24.80 -9.36
C ILE A 9 2.29 -24.65 -9.73
N SER A 10 1.62 -23.69 -9.08
CA SER A 10 0.24 -23.34 -9.43
C SER A 10 0.17 -22.78 -10.85
N ASP A 11 -0.76 -23.26 -11.67
CA ASP A 11 -1.03 -22.69 -12.99
C ASP A 11 -1.61 -21.28 -12.95
N ASN A 12 -2.17 -20.85 -11.82
CA ASN A 12 -2.56 -19.46 -11.60
C ASN A 12 -1.38 -18.51 -11.81
N LEU A 13 -0.13 -18.96 -11.62
CA LEU A 13 1.05 -18.13 -11.85
C LEU A 13 1.09 -17.53 -13.27
N VAL A 14 0.51 -18.23 -14.26
CA VAL A 14 0.46 -17.76 -15.66
C VAL A 14 -0.51 -16.60 -15.85
N SER A 15 -1.56 -16.51 -15.02
CA SER A 15 -2.62 -15.50 -15.13
C SER A 15 -2.46 -14.33 -14.16
N VAL A 16 -1.77 -14.53 -13.03
CA VAL A 16 -1.54 -13.51 -12.00
C VAL A 16 -0.83 -12.28 -12.60
N LYS A 17 -1.29 -11.09 -12.20
CA LYS A 17 -0.68 -9.82 -12.56
C LYS A 17 0.12 -9.31 -11.36
N PHE A 18 1.44 -9.39 -11.46
CA PHE A 18 2.37 -8.96 -10.41
C PHE A 18 2.67 -7.45 -10.45
N CYS A 19 2.19 -6.75 -11.49
CA CYS A 19 2.36 -5.31 -11.62
C CYS A 19 1.07 -4.65 -12.12
N CYS A 20 0.87 -3.39 -11.72
CA CYS A 20 -0.24 -2.58 -12.19
C CYS A 20 -0.12 -2.29 -13.70
N ASP A 21 -1.25 -2.35 -14.40
CA ASP A 21 -1.33 -1.86 -15.78
C ASP A 21 -1.64 -0.36 -15.76
N PHE A 22 -0.58 0.46 -15.68
CA PHE A 22 -0.70 1.92 -15.59
C PHE A 22 -1.37 2.56 -16.81
N ILE A 23 -1.24 1.97 -17.99
CA ILE A 23 -1.91 2.48 -19.20
C ILE A 23 -3.42 2.35 -19.05
N LYS A 24 -3.88 1.26 -18.43
CA LYS A 24 -5.30 1.04 -18.14
C LYS A 24 -5.79 1.87 -16.96
N CYS A 25 -5.13 1.82 -15.81
CA CYS A 25 -5.66 2.43 -14.59
C CYS A 25 -5.34 3.93 -14.47
N LYS A 26 -4.23 4.39 -15.05
CA LYS A 26 -3.74 5.77 -14.94
C LYS A 26 -3.62 6.28 -13.49
N GLY A 27 -3.39 5.37 -12.54
CA GLY A 27 -3.32 5.67 -11.11
C GLY A 27 -4.67 5.78 -10.39
N ALA A 28 -5.80 5.55 -11.07
CA ALA A 28 -7.12 5.68 -10.46
C ALA A 28 -7.28 4.80 -9.20
N CYS A 29 -6.76 3.57 -9.20
CA CYS A 29 -6.82 2.70 -8.02
C CYS A 29 -6.02 3.22 -6.81
N CYS A 30 -4.99 4.05 -7.03
CA CYS A 30 -4.16 4.64 -5.96
C CYS A 30 -4.65 6.03 -5.52
N VAL A 31 -5.78 6.50 -6.06
CA VAL A 31 -6.34 7.83 -5.73
C VAL A 31 -7.80 7.69 -5.31
N GLU A 32 -8.53 6.78 -5.93
CA GLU A 32 -9.93 6.49 -5.63
C GLU A 32 -10.10 5.27 -4.72
N GLY A 33 -9.00 4.62 -4.34
CA GLY A 33 -8.99 3.49 -3.42
C GLY A 33 -9.58 3.87 -2.05
N ASP A 34 -10.20 2.89 -1.41
CA ASP A 34 -10.84 2.99 -0.09
C ASP A 34 -10.01 2.35 1.03
N SER A 35 -8.81 1.87 0.70
CA SER A 35 -7.82 1.34 1.64
C SER A 35 -6.43 1.84 1.27
N GLY A 36 -5.61 2.07 2.29
CA GLY A 36 -4.24 2.53 2.11
C GLY A 36 -3.31 1.44 1.61
N ALA A 37 -2.06 1.79 1.36
CA ALA A 37 -1.05 0.78 1.07
C ALA A 37 -0.85 -0.13 2.29
N PRO A 38 -0.87 -1.47 2.12
CA PRO A 38 -0.67 -2.40 3.22
C PRO A 38 0.73 -2.25 3.82
N LEU A 39 0.82 -2.46 5.13
CA LEU A 39 2.05 -2.34 5.92
C LEU A 39 2.29 -3.59 6.75
N GLU A 40 3.56 -3.99 6.86
CA GLU A 40 4.03 -4.93 7.89
C GLU A 40 4.32 -4.17 9.21
N GLU A 41 4.27 -4.87 10.35
CA GLU A 41 4.51 -4.25 11.66
C GLU A 41 5.90 -3.60 11.74
N GLU A 42 6.90 -4.23 11.13
CA GLU A 42 8.27 -3.75 11.08
C GLU A 42 8.42 -2.46 10.25
N GLU A 43 7.55 -2.27 9.24
CA GLU A 43 7.57 -1.08 8.38
C GLU A 43 7.07 0.17 9.13
N ILE A 44 6.20 0.00 10.13
CA ILE A 44 5.67 1.12 10.93
C ILE A 44 6.81 1.83 11.67
N SER A 45 7.68 1.08 12.35
CA SER A 45 8.82 1.67 13.08
C SER A 45 9.76 2.43 12.13
N LEU A 46 9.98 1.90 10.93
CA LEU A 46 10.78 2.58 9.91
C LEU A 46 10.10 3.88 9.45
N LEU A 47 8.79 3.85 9.20
CA LEU A 47 8.06 5.05 8.81
C LEU A 47 8.12 6.14 9.89
N GLU A 48 8.00 5.78 11.17
CA GLU A 48 8.13 6.72 12.29
C GLU A 48 9.54 7.34 12.35
N ASP A 49 10.60 6.52 12.23
CA ASP A 49 11.99 6.98 12.28
C ASP A 49 12.34 7.94 11.13
N TYR A 50 11.75 7.72 9.96
CA TYR A 50 12.04 8.48 8.74
C TYR A 50 11.01 9.56 8.41
N ILE A 51 9.94 9.72 9.19
CA ILE A 51 8.80 10.57 8.82
C ILE A 51 9.22 12.02 8.56
N GLU A 52 10.15 12.57 9.33
CA GLU A 52 10.65 13.94 9.14
C GLU A 52 11.42 14.13 7.83
N LYS A 53 12.05 13.07 7.30
CA LYS A 53 12.70 13.10 5.99
C LYS A 53 11.70 12.92 4.84
N ILE A 54 10.58 12.24 5.10
CA ILE A 54 9.52 11.96 4.11
C ILE A 54 8.56 13.15 3.98
N LYS A 55 8.21 13.80 5.10
CA LYS A 55 7.29 14.96 5.18
C LYS A 55 7.52 16.00 4.09
N PRO A 56 8.74 16.44 3.74
CA PRO A 56 8.96 17.43 2.68
C PRO A 56 8.34 17.06 1.32
N PHE A 57 8.20 15.76 1.02
CA PHE A 57 7.63 15.26 -0.23
C PHE A 57 6.11 15.06 -0.18
N MET A 58 5.51 15.16 1.01
CA MET A 58 4.07 14.99 1.20
C MET A 58 3.29 16.25 0.87
N THR A 59 2.04 16.06 0.43
CA THR A 59 1.06 17.14 0.32
C THR A 59 0.76 17.74 1.70
N PHE A 60 0.24 18.96 1.72
CA PHE A 60 -0.19 19.60 2.97
C PHE A 60 -1.29 18.79 3.68
N GLU A 61 -2.18 18.17 2.92
CA GLU A 61 -3.24 17.33 3.47
C GLU A 61 -2.67 16.06 4.08
N GLY A 62 -1.71 15.41 3.42
CA GLY A 62 -1.05 14.21 3.94
C GLY A 62 -0.30 14.49 5.25
N LYS A 63 0.41 15.62 5.32
CA LYS A 63 1.08 16.06 6.57
C LYS A 63 0.10 16.16 7.73
N LYS A 64 -1.06 16.77 7.50
CA LYS A 64 -2.11 16.90 8.52
C LYS A 64 -2.67 15.57 8.98
N VAL A 65 -2.86 14.61 8.06
CA VAL A 65 -3.33 13.27 8.42
C VAL A 65 -2.30 12.58 9.31
N ILE A 66 -1.03 12.59 8.93
CA ILE A 66 0.05 11.98 9.71
C ILE A 66 0.20 12.63 11.09
N GLU A 67 0.12 13.97 11.18
CA GLU A 67 0.21 14.68 12.47
C GLU A 67 -0.95 14.34 13.41
N LYS A 68 -2.10 13.97 12.87
CA LYS A 68 -3.30 13.65 13.65
C LYS A 68 -3.37 12.16 14.01
N ASN A 69 -3.06 11.29 13.06
CA ASN A 69 -3.36 9.85 13.15
C ASN A 69 -2.10 8.98 13.33
N GLY A 70 -0.90 9.51 13.08
CA GLY A 70 0.33 8.72 13.00
C GLY A 70 0.61 8.21 11.59
N VAL A 71 1.55 7.27 11.45
CA VAL A 71 2.03 6.79 10.13
C VAL A 71 1.25 5.59 9.57
N PHE A 72 0.29 5.06 10.33
CA PHE A 72 -0.52 3.90 9.96
C PHE A 72 -1.97 4.05 10.46
N ASP A 73 -2.87 3.24 9.91
CA ASP A 73 -4.25 3.06 10.33
C ASP A 73 -4.64 1.58 10.15
N TYR A 74 -5.85 1.21 10.56
CA TYR A 74 -6.45 -0.10 10.27
C TYR A 74 -7.55 0.04 9.22
N ASP A 75 -7.51 -0.83 8.21
CA ASP A 75 -8.57 -0.89 7.21
C ASP A 75 -9.83 -1.60 7.73
N SER A 76 -10.85 -1.73 6.86
CA SER A 76 -12.11 -2.40 7.22
C SER A 76 -11.98 -3.89 7.59
N SER A 77 -10.87 -4.52 7.19
CA SER A 77 -10.53 -5.91 7.49
C SER A 77 -9.67 -6.05 8.75
N GLY A 78 -9.24 -4.92 9.33
CA GLY A 78 -8.32 -4.87 10.47
C GLY A 78 -6.86 -5.06 10.09
N GLU A 79 -6.51 -4.89 8.82
CA GLU A 79 -5.13 -4.94 8.34
C GLU A 79 -4.45 -3.57 8.50
N LEU A 80 -3.14 -3.58 8.74
CA LEU A 80 -2.33 -2.36 8.87
C LEU A 80 -2.12 -1.73 7.49
N VAL A 81 -2.45 -0.45 7.38
CA VAL A 81 -2.36 0.30 6.13
C VAL A 81 -1.85 1.72 6.35
N THR A 82 -1.39 2.39 5.30
CA THR A 82 -1.10 3.82 5.35
C THR A 82 -2.40 4.64 5.53
N PRO A 83 -2.39 5.75 6.28
CA PRO A 83 -3.58 6.58 6.48
C PRO A 83 -4.05 7.25 5.18
N LEU A 84 -5.37 7.28 4.97
CA LEU A 84 -6.02 7.90 3.82
C LEU A 84 -6.23 9.41 3.99
N ILE A 85 -6.24 10.15 2.87
CA ILE A 85 -6.67 11.54 2.82
C ILE A 85 -8.14 11.61 2.41
N LYS A 86 -9.03 12.03 3.34
CA LYS A 86 -10.48 12.15 3.08
C LYS A 86 -11.10 10.83 2.55
N ASN A 87 -10.66 9.68 3.07
CA ASN A 87 -11.07 8.32 2.65
C ASN A 87 -10.72 7.99 1.19
N LYS A 88 -9.60 8.52 0.71
CA LYS A 88 -9.03 8.35 -0.62
C LYS A 88 -7.50 8.38 -0.53
N GLU A 89 -6.85 7.99 -1.62
CA GLU A 89 -5.39 7.80 -1.79
C GLU A 89 -4.82 6.49 -1.23
#